data_AF-A0A7X9IYM8-F1
#
_entry.id   AF-A0A7X9IYM8-F1
#
_cell.length_a   1.000
_cell.length_b   1.000
_cell.length_c   1.000
_cell.angle_alpha   90.00
_cell.angle_beta   90.00
_cell.angle_gamma   90.00
#
_symmetry.space_group_name_H-M   'P 1'
#
loop_
_entity.id
_entity.type
_entity.pdbx_description
1 polymer ?
#
loop_
_entity_poly.entity_id
_entity_poly.type
_entity_poly.pdbx_seq_one_letter_code
_entity_poly.pdbx_strand_id
1 'polypeptide(L)'
;MGKLVQRIRGWLGPRPFGFRMDEVMSGEHTFEPGCGPAGRHPFEFRVTWGPDDLWTWIDPDDPHFLTQSLEGTVTAGGLCENAPCRGRLELRYFDEHALRYTFEFEAAGKRYRYVGEKVNIQPWNLPVSHTTCYGVLTEADTGRLVSRSVTHFRLRTIPAFLRSLRAA
;
A
#
# COMPACT_ATOMS: atom_id res chain seq x y z
N MET A 1 18.39 -5.22 -21.54
CA MET A 1 18.86 -4.58 -20.29
C MET A 1 19.53 -5.57 -19.31
N GLY A 2 19.20 -6.87 -19.32
CA GLY A 2 19.68 -7.84 -18.32
C GLY A 2 21.20 -8.08 -18.22
N LYS A 3 21.99 -7.86 -19.29
CA LYS A 3 23.46 -8.05 -19.24
C LYS A 3 24.21 -6.98 -18.45
N LEU A 4 23.63 -5.78 -18.29
CA LEU A 4 24.28 -4.68 -17.55
C LEU A 4 24.11 -4.87 -16.03
N VAL A 5 22.93 -5.32 -15.60
CA VAL A 5 22.59 -5.60 -14.19
C VAL A 5 23.45 -6.74 -13.63
N GLN A 6 23.64 -7.82 -14.40
CA GLN A 6 24.53 -8.92 -14.03
C GLN A 6 25.99 -8.49 -13.85
N ARG A 7 26.47 -7.52 -14.65
CA ARG A 7 27.87 -7.09 -14.63
C ARG A 7 28.21 -6.20 -13.44
N ILE A 8 27.23 -5.49 -12.88
CA ILE A 8 27.39 -4.66 -11.67
C ILE A 8 27.32 -5.52 -10.40
N ARG A 9 26.49 -6.58 -10.40
CA ARG A 9 26.37 -7.57 -9.30
C ARG A 9 27.69 -8.27 -8.95
N GLY A 10 28.63 -8.37 -9.90
CA GLY A 10 29.94 -9.01 -9.68
C GLY A 10 30.96 -8.14 -8.92
N TRP A 11 30.74 -6.84 -8.78
CA TRP A 11 31.71 -5.89 -8.22
C TRP A 11 31.42 -5.46 -6.77
N LEU A 12 30.17 -5.62 -6.33
CA LEU A 12 29.72 -5.35 -4.97
C LEU A 12 29.19 -6.67 -4.41
N GLY A 13 29.83 -7.22 -3.37
CA GLY A 13 29.48 -8.52 -2.78
C GLY A 13 27.99 -8.66 -2.39
N PRO A 14 27.54 -9.87 -2.00
CA PRO A 14 26.14 -10.27 -1.98
C PRO A 14 25.39 -9.76 -0.74
N ARG A 15 25.42 -8.46 -0.47
CA ARG A 15 24.50 -7.88 0.50
C ARG A 15 23.25 -7.43 -0.26
N PRO A 16 22.10 -8.09 -0.07
CA PRO A 16 20.86 -7.61 -0.63
C PRO A 16 20.65 -6.19 -0.09
N PHE A 17 20.61 -5.22 -1.01
CA PHE A 17 20.35 -3.83 -0.66
C PHE A 17 18.84 -3.66 -0.76
N GLY A 18 18.16 -3.84 0.36
CA GLY A 18 16.72 -3.61 0.47
C GLY A 18 16.40 -2.37 1.27
N PHE A 19 15.12 -2.07 1.36
CA PHE A 19 14.65 -1.03 2.26
C PHE A 19 13.37 -1.45 2.98
N ARG A 20 13.08 -0.75 4.07
CA ARG A 20 11.77 -0.74 4.72
C ARG A 20 11.34 0.70 4.97
N MET A 21 10.06 0.97 4.78
CA MET A 21 9.43 2.28 4.92
C MET A 21 8.09 2.16 5.60
N ASP A 22 7.80 3.10 6.48
CA ASP A 22 6.52 3.21 7.16
C ASP A 22 5.68 4.30 6.51
N GLU A 23 4.53 3.93 5.96
CA GLU A 23 3.56 4.81 5.30
C GLU A 23 2.29 4.94 6.14
N VAL A 24 1.77 6.16 6.23
CA VAL A 24 0.49 6.46 6.88
C VAL A 24 -0.42 7.17 5.89
N MET A 25 -1.59 6.57 5.66
CA MET A 25 -2.64 7.09 4.82
C MET A 25 -3.86 7.35 5.68
N SER A 26 -4.33 8.60 5.73
CA SER A 26 -5.48 8.98 6.56
C SER A 26 -6.51 9.72 5.71
N GLY A 27 -7.78 9.50 5.99
CA GLY A 27 -8.88 10.21 5.38
C GLY A 27 -10.18 9.72 5.98
N GLU A 28 -11.15 9.46 5.12
CA GLU A 28 -12.48 9.05 5.56
C GLU A 28 -13.05 7.96 4.67
N HIS A 29 -14.04 7.24 5.21
CA HIS A 29 -14.83 6.27 4.48
C HIS A 29 -16.32 6.43 4.77
N THR A 30 -17.16 5.84 3.93
CA THR A 30 -18.61 5.80 4.07
C THR A 30 -19.09 4.39 3.82
N PHE A 31 -19.90 3.87 4.75
CA PHE A 31 -20.49 2.55 4.64
C PHE A 31 -21.56 2.50 3.56
N GLU A 32 -21.69 1.33 2.92
CA GLU A 32 -22.89 1.02 2.16
C GLU A 32 -24.10 0.88 3.10
N PRO A 33 -25.33 1.10 2.61
CA PRO A 33 -26.54 0.95 3.41
C PRO A 33 -26.61 -0.42 4.10
N GLY A 34 -26.81 -0.40 5.42
CA GLY A 34 -26.91 -1.62 6.25
C GLY A 34 -25.58 -2.31 6.56
N CYS A 35 -24.43 -1.70 6.22
CA CYS A 35 -23.09 -2.23 6.53
C CYS A 35 -22.40 -1.54 7.71
N GLY A 36 -22.97 -0.46 8.25
CA GLY A 36 -22.41 0.31 9.36
C GLY A 36 -23.18 1.60 9.65
N PRO A 37 -22.68 2.45 10.57
CA PRO A 37 -23.29 3.74 10.88
C PRO A 37 -23.30 4.68 9.66
N ALA A 38 -24.37 5.45 9.50
CA ALA A 38 -24.49 6.42 8.42
C ALA A 38 -23.46 7.57 8.56
N GLY A 39 -23.09 8.17 7.42
CA GLY A 39 -22.18 9.33 7.37
C GLY A 39 -20.72 8.98 7.04
N ARG A 40 -19.88 10.01 7.15
CA ARG A 40 -18.42 9.90 6.95
C ARG A 40 -17.76 9.52 8.27
N HIS A 41 -16.87 8.54 8.21
CA HIS A 41 -16.13 8.04 9.35
C HIS A 41 -14.63 8.13 9.07
N PRO A 42 -13.78 8.30 10.10
CA PRO A 42 -12.34 8.30 9.90
C PRO A 42 -11.86 6.95 9.37
N PHE A 43 -10.92 6.99 8.41
CA PHE A 43 -10.25 5.82 7.89
C PHE A 43 -8.75 6.07 7.84
N GLU A 44 -7.96 5.16 8.40
CA GLU A 44 -6.50 5.27 8.42
C GLU A 44 -5.87 3.89 8.33
N PHE A 45 -4.81 3.76 7.53
CA PHE A 45 -3.91 2.62 7.62
C PHE A 45 -2.46 3.08 7.78
N ARG A 46 -1.71 2.32 8.58
CA ARG A 46 -0.29 2.50 8.85
C ARG A 46 0.40 1.22 8.49
N VAL A 47 1.23 1.24 7.46
CA VAL A 47 1.83 0.04 6.89
C VAL A 47 3.32 0.21 6.73
N THR A 48 4.05 -0.84 7.06
CA THR A 48 5.46 -1.00 6.74
C THR A 48 5.58 -1.87 5.50
N TRP A 49 6.38 -1.42 4.53
CA TRP A 49 6.64 -2.16 3.30
C TRP A 49 8.04 -1.85 2.77
N GLY A 50 8.51 -2.72 1.89
CA GLY A 50 9.76 -2.53 1.16
C GLY A 50 10.38 -3.86 0.76
N PRO A 51 11.17 -3.91 -0.33
CA PRO A 51 11.82 -5.11 -0.80
C PRO A 51 13.07 -5.43 0.02
N ASP A 52 13.41 -6.71 0.16
CA ASP A 52 14.69 -7.17 0.73
C ASP A 52 15.85 -7.00 -0.25
N ASP A 53 15.59 -7.16 -1.55
CA ASP A 53 16.56 -6.93 -2.63
C ASP A 53 15.95 -5.95 -3.63
N LEU A 54 16.37 -4.69 -3.57
CA LEU A 54 15.94 -3.63 -4.47
C LEU A 54 16.18 -4.00 -5.93
N TRP A 55 17.30 -4.66 -6.24
CA TRP A 55 17.69 -4.94 -7.62
C TRP A 55 16.81 -5.98 -8.26
N THR A 56 16.46 -7.03 -7.51
CA THR A 56 15.51 -8.04 -7.95
C THR A 56 14.09 -7.44 -8.05
N TRP A 57 13.71 -6.57 -7.11
CA TRP A 57 12.39 -5.93 -7.11
C TRP A 57 12.15 -4.97 -8.30
N ILE A 58 13.19 -4.32 -8.82
CA ILE A 58 13.11 -3.48 -10.03
C ILE A 58 13.43 -4.22 -11.34
N ASP A 59 13.64 -5.54 -11.30
CA ASP A 59 13.90 -6.33 -12.51
C ASP A 59 12.58 -6.61 -13.25
N PRO A 60 12.36 -6.06 -14.46
CA PRO A 60 11.12 -6.29 -15.22
C PRO A 60 10.91 -7.75 -15.63
N ASP A 61 11.97 -8.56 -15.63
CA ASP A 61 11.89 -9.99 -15.95
C ASP A 61 11.52 -10.84 -14.72
N ASP A 62 11.45 -10.26 -13.52
CA ASP A 62 11.04 -10.96 -12.29
C ASP A 62 9.50 -11.01 -12.17
N PRO A 63 8.90 -12.17 -11.79
CA PRO A 63 7.45 -12.28 -11.64
C PRO A 63 6.85 -11.39 -10.53
N HIS A 64 7.66 -10.86 -9.61
CA HIS A 64 7.27 -9.92 -8.57
C HIS A 64 7.78 -8.50 -8.86
N PHE A 65 8.05 -8.17 -10.12
CA PHE A 65 8.44 -6.83 -10.55
C PHE A 65 7.53 -5.77 -9.91
N LEU A 66 8.16 -4.86 -9.15
CA LEU A 66 7.53 -3.79 -8.39
C LEU A 66 6.37 -4.22 -7.47
N THR A 67 6.43 -5.43 -6.95
CA THR A 67 5.47 -5.98 -5.99
C THR A 67 6.17 -6.38 -4.70
N GLN A 68 5.59 -6.03 -3.56
CA GLN A 68 6.16 -6.31 -2.24
C GLN A 68 5.08 -6.55 -1.20
N SER A 69 5.39 -7.32 -0.16
CA SER A 69 4.51 -7.45 1.00
C SER A 69 4.40 -6.14 1.77
N LEU A 70 3.27 -5.97 2.43
CA LEU A 70 3.05 -4.92 3.42
C LEU A 70 2.40 -5.51 4.66
N GLU A 71 2.67 -4.91 5.81
CA GLU A 71 2.02 -5.26 7.07
C GLU A 71 1.88 -4.03 7.95
N GLY A 72 0.90 -4.04 8.85
CA GLY A 72 0.72 -2.94 9.80
C GLY A 72 -0.66 -2.96 10.42
N THR A 73 -1.28 -1.79 10.55
CA THR A 73 -2.60 -1.65 11.18
C THR A 73 -3.56 -0.79 10.36
N VAL A 74 -4.85 -1.04 10.56
CA VAL A 74 -5.95 -0.29 9.94
C VAL A 74 -7.00 0.09 10.98
N THR A 75 -7.51 1.31 10.85
CA THR A 75 -8.65 1.84 11.59
C THR A 75 -9.71 2.23 10.58
N ALA A 76 -10.90 1.65 10.72
CA ALA A 76 -12.09 1.97 9.95
C ALA A 76 -13.19 2.34 10.95
N GLY A 77 -13.47 3.64 11.10
CA GLY A 77 -14.40 4.16 12.09
C GLY A 77 -15.77 3.48 12.00
N GLY A 78 -16.29 3.01 13.13
CA GLY A 78 -17.54 2.23 13.17
C GLY A 78 -17.40 0.75 12.80
N LEU A 79 -16.19 0.27 12.47
CA LEU A 79 -15.91 -1.15 12.21
C LEU A 79 -14.77 -1.70 13.09
N CYS A 80 -13.60 -1.06 13.08
CA CYS A 80 -12.43 -1.50 13.83
C CYS A 80 -11.47 -0.38 14.17
N GLU A 81 -10.66 -0.59 15.21
CA GLU A 81 -9.60 0.33 15.62
C GLU A 81 -8.28 -0.42 15.71
N ASN A 82 -7.24 0.08 15.02
CA ASN A 82 -5.89 -0.47 14.99
C ASN A 82 -5.82 -2.00 14.75
N ALA A 83 -6.71 -2.54 13.91
CA ALA A 83 -6.72 -3.95 13.57
C ALA A 83 -5.45 -4.31 12.78
N PRO A 84 -4.77 -5.42 13.08
CA PRO A 84 -3.61 -5.85 12.31
C PRO A 84 -4.03 -6.18 10.88
N CYS A 85 -3.24 -5.73 9.90
CA CYS A 85 -3.46 -6.00 8.50
C CYS A 85 -2.19 -6.50 7.81
N ARG A 86 -2.37 -7.34 6.79
CA ARG A 86 -1.28 -7.86 5.95
C ARG A 86 -1.72 -7.93 4.50
N GLY A 87 -0.78 -7.74 3.60
CA GLY A 87 -1.08 -7.72 2.19
C GLY A 87 0.11 -7.43 1.31
N ARG A 88 -0.13 -6.74 0.21
CA ARG A 88 0.87 -6.34 -0.76
C ARG A 88 0.63 -4.92 -1.28
N LEU A 89 1.73 -4.33 -1.72
CA LEU A 89 1.79 -3.10 -2.50
C LEU A 89 2.29 -3.46 -3.90
N GLU A 90 1.59 -2.97 -4.91
CA GLU A 90 1.90 -3.19 -6.33
C GLU A 90 2.09 -1.82 -7.01
N LEU A 91 3.28 -1.54 -7.56
CA LEU A 91 3.52 -0.34 -8.37
C LEU A 91 3.26 -0.66 -9.84
N ARG A 92 2.01 -0.46 -10.28
CA ARG A 92 1.55 -0.73 -11.64
C ARG A 92 1.78 0.48 -12.55
N TYR A 93 3.00 1.01 -12.53
CA TYR A 93 3.34 2.26 -13.23
C TYR A 93 3.35 2.15 -14.74
N PHE A 94 3.76 1.01 -15.29
CA PHE A 94 3.96 0.82 -16.73
C PHE A 94 2.69 0.44 -17.47
N ASP A 95 1.77 -0.28 -16.80
CA ASP A 95 0.55 -0.78 -17.45
C ASP A 95 -0.67 0.09 -17.14
N GLU A 96 -0.80 0.54 -15.88
CA GLU A 96 -2.06 1.15 -15.39
C GLU A 96 -1.88 2.56 -14.84
N HIS A 97 -0.64 3.06 -14.78
CA HIS A 97 -0.33 4.33 -14.13
C HIS A 97 -0.93 4.39 -12.71
N ALA A 98 -0.83 3.28 -11.98
CA ALA A 98 -1.49 3.11 -10.69
C ALA A 98 -0.54 2.52 -9.64
N LEU A 99 -0.88 2.77 -8.37
CA LEU A 99 -0.27 2.15 -7.22
C LEU A 99 -1.38 1.54 -6.38
N ARG A 100 -1.33 0.22 -6.19
CA ARG A 100 -2.40 -0.56 -5.56
C ARG A 100 -1.94 -1.15 -4.24
N TYR A 101 -2.66 -0.80 -3.18
CA TYR A 101 -2.60 -1.47 -1.89
C TYR A 101 -3.68 -2.55 -1.87
N THR A 102 -3.31 -3.78 -1.56
CA THR A 102 -4.28 -4.84 -1.26
C THR A 102 -3.91 -5.43 0.09
N PHE A 103 -4.78 -5.35 1.09
CA PHE A 103 -4.54 -5.99 2.38
C PHE A 103 -5.82 -6.55 2.99
N GLU A 104 -5.63 -7.49 3.91
CA GLU A 104 -6.70 -8.15 4.64
C GLU A 104 -6.52 -7.91 6.14
N PHE A 105 -7.63 -7.86 6.85
CA PHE A 105 -7.69 -7.74 8.30
C PHE A 105 -8.96 -8.38 8.84
N GLU A 106 -8.98 -8.64 10.15
CA GLU A 106 -10.13 -9.20 10.84
C GLU A 106 -10.76 -8.16 11.77
N ALA A 107 -12.09 -8.10 11.76
CA ALA A 107 -12.87 -7.27 12.66
C ALA A 107 -14.19 -7.95 13.01
N ALA A 108 -14.55 -7.95 14.29
CA ALA A 108 -15.79 -8.56 14.79
C ALA A 108 -16.04 -10.00 14.29
N GLY A 109 -14.97 -10.81 14.20
CA GLY A 109 -15.04 -12.21 13.75
C GLY A 109 -15.24 -12.40 12.24
N LYS A 110 -15.10 -11.33 11.44
CA LYS A 110 -15.20 -11.38 9.98
C LYS A 110 -13.89 -10.93 9.33
N ARG A 111 -13.58 -11.54 8.19
CA ARG A 111 -12.44 -11.15 7.34
C ARG A 111 -12.87 -10.09 6.35
N TYR A 112 -12.07 -9.04 6.24
CA TYR A 112 -12.27 -7.97 5.28
C TYR A 112 -11.05 -7.83 4.38
N ARG A 113 -11.31 -7.42 3.14
CA ARG A 113 -10.30 -7.09 2.16
C ARG A 113 -10.45 -5.63 1.77
N TYR A 114 -9.34 -4.91 1.86
CA TYR A 114 -9.23 -3.55 1.39
C TYR A 114 -8.41 -3.51 0.10
N VAL A 115 -8.89 -2.75 -0.88
CA VAL A 115 -8.16 -2.43 -2.10
C VAL A 115 -8.15 -0.90 -2.25
N GLY A 116 -6.96 -0.31 -2.17
CA GLY A 116 -6.76 1.13 -2.33
C GLY A 116 -5.89 1.44 -3.53
N GLU A 117 -6.30 2.39 -4.37
CA GLU A 117 -5.58 2.74 -5.58
C GLU A 117 -5.28 4.24 -5.63
N LYS A 118 -4.01 4.56 -5.87
CA LYS A 118 -3.58 5.86 -6.35
C LYS A 118 -3.54 5.77 -7.88
N VAL A 119 -4.31 6.61 -8.57
CA VAL A 119 -4.49 6.54 -10.03
C VAL A 119 -3.84 7.73 -10.73
N ASN A 120 -3.70 7.66 -12.05
CA ASN A 120 -3.13 8.71 -12.90
C ASN A 120 -1.70 9.09 -12.51
N ILE A 121 -0.89 8.11 -12.09
CA ILE A 121 0.51 8.32 -11.73
C ILE A 121 1.33 8.52 -13.01
N GLN A 122 1.78 9.75 -13.20
CA GLN A 122 2.67 10.16 -14.27
C GLN A 122 3.97 10.72 -13.68
N PRO A 123 5.11 10.56 -14.38
CA PRO A 123 6.40 11.06 -13.90
C PRO A 123 6.41 12.55 -13.54
N TRP A 124 5.57 13.36 -14.20
CA TRP A 124 5.47 14.80 -13.98
C TRP A 124 4.45 15.21 -12.90
N ASN A 125 3.58 14.30 -12.43
CA ASN A 125 2.54 14.61 -11.44
C ASN A 125 2.70 13.87 -10.11
N LEU A 126 3.84 13.21 -9.92
CA LEU A 126 4.18 12.41 -8.75
C LEU A 126 3.82 13.08 -7.41
N PRO A 127 4.05 14.40 -7.19
CA PRO A 127 3.70 15.04 -5.92
C PRO A 127 2.21 15.03 -5.58
N VAL A 128 1.32 15.00 -6.59
CA VAL A 128 -0.14 15.03 -6.40
C VAL A 128 -0.71 13.62 -6.51
N SER A 129 -0.32 12.85 -7.53
CA SER A 129 -0.82 11.49 -7.76
C SER A 129 -0.41 10.52 -6.65
N HIS A 130 0.69 10.78 -5.92
CA HIS A 130 1.08 9.97 -4.76
C HIS A 130 0.30 10.30 -3.48
N THR A 131 -0.52 11.34 -3.49
CA THR A 131 -1.19 11.78 -2.26
C THR A 131 -2.57 11.17 -2.09
N THR A 132 -3.39 11.02 -3.13
CA THR A 132 -4.78 10.57 -2.97
C THR A 132 -4.95 9.10 -3.34
N CYS A 133 -5.53 8.32 -2.45
CA CYS A 133 -5.80 6.90 -2.62
C CYS A 133 -7.30 6.61 -2.42
N TYR A 134 -7.92 6.05 -3.46
CA TYR A 134 -9.32 5.65 -3.47
C TYR A 134 -9.45 4.20 -3.05
N GLY A 135 -10.19 3.96 -1.98
CA GLY A 135 -10.29 2.65 -1.35
C GLY A 135 -11.67 2.03 -1.46
N VAL A 136 -11.67 0.71 -1.53
CA VAL A 136 -12.85 -0.14 -1.45
C VAL A 136 -12.60 -1.19 -0.37
N LEU A 137 -13.55 -1.31 0.54
CA LEU A 137 -13.57 -2.33 1.58
C LEU A 137 -14.67 -3.35 1.29
N THR A 138 -14.31 -4.62 1.20
CA THR A 138 -15.24 -5.74 0.98
C THR A 138 -15.15 -6.77 2.10
N GLU A 139 -16.25 -7.45 2.42
CA GLU A 139 -16.22 -8.68 3.21
C GLU A 139 -15.53 -9.78 2.37
N ALA A 140 -14.48 -10.41 2.90
CA ALA A 140 -13.59 -11.27 2.11
C ALA A 140 -14.29 -12.57 1.67
N ASP A 141 -15.18 -13.12 2.49
CA ASP A 141 -15.85 -14.39 2.22
C ASP A 141 -16.98 -14.25 1.20
N THR A 142 -17.66 -13.10 1.17
CA THR A 142 -18.85 -12.88 0.32
C THR A 142 -18.58 -11.97 -0.88
N GLY A 143 -17.47 -11.22 -0.87
CA GLY A 143 -17.19 -10.17 -1.84
C GLY A 143 -18.12 -8.95 -1.71
N ARG A 144 -18.98 -8.90 -0.69
CA ARG A 144 -19.93 -7.80 -0.50
C ARG A 144 -19.17 -6.50 -0.23
N LEU A 145 -19.53 -5.45 -0.95
CA LEU A 145 -19.04 -4.10 -0.68
C LEU A 145 -19.56 -3.60 0.67
N VAL A 146 -18.63 -3.19 1.54
CA VAL A 146 -18.89 -2.72 2.91
C VAL A 146 -18.76 -1.21 3.00
N SER A 147 -17.70 -0.63 2.43
CA SER A 147 -17.49 0.81 2.43
C SER A 147 -16.57 1.28 1.30
N ARG A 148 -16.63 2.57 0.99
CA ARG A 148 -15.70 3.26 0.08
C ARG A 148 -14.94 4.31 0.86
N SER A 149 -13.64 4.47 0.60
CA SER A 149 -12.78 5.42 1.30
C SER A 149 -12.02 6.33 0.34
N VAL A 150 -11.64 7.50 0.84
CA VAL A 150 -10.67 8.39 0.21
C VAL A 150 -9.65 8.74 1.27
N THR A 151 -8.40 8.32 1.05
CA THR A 151 -7.29 8.57 1.97
C THR A 151 -6.24 9.43 1.32
N HIS A 152 -5.53 10.18 2.14
CA HIS A 152 -4.45 11.04 1.71
C HIS A 152 -3.15 10.72 2.44
N PHE A 153 -2.04 10.71 1.69
CA PHE A 153 -0.71 10.71 2.26
C PHE A 153 -0.49 12.07 2.94
N ARG A 154 -0.24 12.05 4.24
CA ARG A 154 -0.04 13.28 4.99
C ARG A 154 1.34 13.84 4.65
N LEU A 155 1.43 14.93 3.89
CA LEU A 155 2.74 15.55 3.56
C LEU A 155 3.57 15.90 4.81
N ARG A 156 2.92 16.21 5.94
CA ARG A 156 3.58 16.40 7.25
C ARG A 156 4.29 15.16 7.80
N THR A 157 3.95 13.96 7.32
CA THR A 157 4.62 12.72 7.67
C THR A 157 5.79 12.41 6.73
N ILE A 158 6.06 13.22 5.69
CA ILE A 158 7.25 13.05 4.81
C ILE A 158 8.54 12.95 5.63
N PRO A 159 8.83 13.82 6.62
CA PRO A 159 10.07 13.70 7.39
C PRO A 159 10.15 12.42 8.21
N ALA A 160 9.01 11.88 8.65
CA ALA A 160 8.94 10.61 9.38
C ALA A 160 9.07 9.41 8.42
N PHE A 161 8.45 9.51 7.24
CA PHE A 161 8.53 8.55 6.14
C PHE A 161 9.96 8.43 5.58
N LEU A 162 10.66 9.56 5.37
CA LEU A 162 12.06 9.54 4.95
C LEU A 162 12.99 9.03 6.06
N ARG A 163 12.64 9.28 7.33
CA ARG A 163 13.40 8.75 8.48
C ARG A 163 13.14 7.27 8.74
N SER A 164 11.99 6.73 8.35
CA SER A 164 11.68 5.30 8.51
C SER A 164 12.40 4.43 7.49
N LEU A 165 12.91 5.06 6.41
CA LEU A 165 13.79 4.41 5.42
C LEU A 165 15.02 3.85 6.12
N ARG A 166 15.04 2.53 6.24
CA ARG A 166 16.14 1.75 6.81
C ARG A 166 16.54 0.66 5.84
N ALA A 167 17.81 0.25 5.90
CA ALA A 167 18.26 -0.96 5.19
C ALA A 167 17.42 -2.15 5.67
N ALA A 168 16.97 -2.97 4.72
CA ALA A 168 16.31 -4.24 5.03
C ALA A 168 17.29 -5.23 5.66
#